data_AF-A0A932A1C2-F1
#
_entry.id   AF-A0A932A1C2-F1
#
_cell.length_a   1.000
_cell.length_b   1.000
_cell.length_c   1.000
_cell.angle_alpha   90.00
_cell.angle_beta   90.00
_cell.angle_gamma   90.00
#
_symmetry.space_group_name_H-M   'P 1'
#
loop_
_entity.id
_entity.type
_entity.pdbx_description
1 polymer ?
#
loop_
_entity_poly.entity_id
_entity_poly.type
_entity_poly.pdbx_seq_one_letter_code
_entity_poly.pdbx_strand_id
1 'polypeptide(L)' 'METAELQKKSKQELSQLLKEQRAKLQQLRFDLAAGKVKNIKEIRAIRKTIARIYTLAKMQETKSA' A
#
# COMPACT_ATOMS: atom_id res chain seq x y z
N MET A 1 2.73 -6.84 7.11
CA MET A 1 2.77 -5.44 7.59
C MET A 1 1.65 -5.24 8.58
N GLU A 2 2.03 -5.14 9.85
CA GLU A 2 1.13 -4.80 10.95
C GLU A 2 0.76 -3.32 10.89
N THR A 3 -0.49 -3.02 11.25
CA THR A 3 -1.07 -1.67 11.24
C THR A 3 -0.40 -0.72 12.24
N ALA A 4 0.29 -1.26 13.26
CA ALA A 4 0.96 -0.51 14.30
C ALA A 4 2.20 0.26 13.79
N GLU A 5 2.96 -0.29 12.84
CA GLU A 5 4.12 0.39 12.26
C GLU A 5 3.72 1.55 11.37
N LEU A 6 2.59 1.42 10.65
CA LEU A 6 2.06 2.47 9.78
C LEU A 6 1.46 3.63 10.57
N GLN A 7 1.02 3.41 11.82
CA GLN A 7 0.55 4.49 12.69
C GLN A 7 1.67 5.38 13.22
N LYS A 8 2.88 4.82 13.42
CA LYS A 8 4.05 5.58 13.89
C LYS A 8 4.72 6.41 12.80
N LYS A 9 4.48 6.06 11.52
CA LYS A 9 5.06 6.77 10.39
C LYS A 9 4.39 8.11 10.14
N SER A 10 5.18 9.11 9.77
CA SER A 10 4.68 10.45 9.42
C SER A 10 3.78 10.39 8.19
N LYS A 11 2.84 11.34 8.06
CA LYS A 11 2.00 11.49 6.85
C LYS A 11 2.84 11.52 5.56
N GLN A 12 4.05 12.09 5.63
CA GLN A 12 4.99 12.14 4.51
C GLN A 12 5.54 10.76 4.14
N GLU A 13 5.97 9.97 5.13
CA GLU A 13 6.48 8.61 4.92
C GLU A 13 5.38 7.68 4.39
N LEU A 14 4.15 7.82 4.90
CA LEU A 14 2.99 7.07 4.39
C LEU A 14 2.72 7.39 2.92
N SER A 15 2.80 8.66 2.52
CA SER A 15 2.63 9.09 1.13
C SER A 15 3.72 8.50 0.22
N GLN A 16 4.96 8.46 0.70
CA GLN A 16 6.10 7.91 -0.03
C GLN A 16 5.97 6.39 -0.21
N LEU A 17 5.60 5.67 0.85
CA LEU A 17 5.27 4.25 0.81
C LEU A 17 4.11 3.95 -0.15
N LEU A 18 3.08 4.80 -0.18
CA LEU A 18 1.94 4.65 -1.08
C LEU A 18 2.38 4.76 -2.55
N LYS A 19 3.28 5.71 -2.87
CA LYS A 19 3.86 5.85 -4.21
C LYS A 19 4.66 4.60 -4.60
N GLU A 20 5.52 4.10 -3.73
CA GLU A 20 6.32 2.89 -3.97
C GLU A 20 5.43 1.65 -4.19
N GLN A 21 4.42 1.46 -3.35
CA GLN A 21 3.49 0.34 -3.46
C GLN A 21 2.65 0.41 -4.74
N ARG A 22 2.27 1.61 -5.19
CA ARG A 22 1.61 1.81 -6.49
C ARG A 22 2.53 1.47 -7.67
N ALA A 23 3.80 1.89 -7.61
CA ALA A 23 4.78 1.56 -8.65
C ALA A 23 5.00 0.05 -8.75
N LYS A 24 5.16 -0.63 -7.59
CA LYS A 24 5.25 -2.10 -7.53
C LYS A 24 3.99 -2.78 -8.05
N LEU A 25 2.81 -2.27 -7.70
CA LEU A 25 1.55 -2.81 -8.22
C LEU A 25 1.49 -2.69 -9.75
N GLN A 26 1.96 -1.58 -10.30
CA GLN A 26 1.98 -1.36 -11.74
C GLN A 26 2.94 -2.32 -12.45
N GLN A 27 4.16 -2.48 -11.93
CA GLN A 27 5.12 -3.49 -12.42
C GLN A 27 4.52 -4.90 -12.37
N LEU A 28 3.95 -5.31 -11.23
CA LEU A 28 3.33 -6.62 -11.10
C LEU A 28 2.13 -6.82 -12.03
N ARG A 29 1.38 -5.77 -12.37
CA ARG A 29 0.31 -5.84 -13.37
C ARG A 29 0.87 -6.01 -14.78
N PHE A 30 1.97 -5.35 -15.11
CA PHE A 30 2.67 -5.56 -16.38
C PHE A 30 3.22 -6.99 -16.48
N ASP A 31 3.89 -7.46 -15.43
CA ASP A 31 4.44 -8.82 -15.40
C ASP A 31 3.32 -9.89 -15.44
N LEU A 32 2.18 -9.61 -14.82
CA LEU A 32 0.98 -10.48 -14.87
C LEU A 32 0.40 -10.52 -16.29
N ALA A 33 0.31 -9.37 -16.97
CA ALA A 33 -0.14 -9.30 -18.35
C ALA A 33 0.84 -10.01 -19.30
N ALA A 34 2.14 -9.98 -19.00
CA ALA A 34 3.17 -10.73 -19.71
C ALA A 34 3.13 -12.25 -19.44
N GLY A 35 2.22 -12.74 -18.59
CA GLY A 35 2.02 -14.16 -18.31
C GLY A 35 3.14 -14.82 -17.50
N LYS A 36 4.10 -14.04 -16.98
CA LYS A 36 5.27 -14.54 -16.24
C LYS A 36 5.06 -14.62 -14.72
N VAL A 37 3.95 -14.10 -14.19
CA VAL A 37 3.76 -13.95 -12.75
C VAL A 37 2.99 -15.13 -12.16
N LYS A 38 3.70 -15.93 -11.36
CA LYS A 38 3.10 -16.91 -10.42
C LYS A 38 2.58 -16.27 -9.12
N ASN A 39 2.98 -15.03 -8.82
CA ASN A 39 2.79 -14.39 -7.52
C ASN A 39 1.52 -13.50 -7.41
N ILE A 40 0.36 -14.03 -7.77
CA ILE A 40 -0.94 -13.33 -7.60
C ILE A 40 -1.20 -12.95 -6.12
N LYS A 41 -0.66 -13.73 -5.17
CA LYS A 41 -0.74 -13.45 -3.74
C LYS A 41 -0.12 -12.11 -3.36
N GLU A 42 0.97 -11.73 -4.02
CA GLU A 42 1.71 -10.51 -3.73
C GLU A 42 0.92 -9.26 -4.16
N ILE A 43 0.27 -9.31 -5.33
CA ILE A 43 -0.67 -8.27 -5.79
C ILE A 43 -1.78 -8.04 -4.76
N ARG A 44 -2.37 -9.13 -4.24
CA ARG A 44 -3.42 -9.03 -3.20
C ARG A 44 -2.88 -8.43 -1.90
N ALA A 45 -1.67 -8.79 -1.50
CA ALA A 45 -1.02 -8.23 -0.32
C ALA A 45 -0.77 -6.73 -0.48
N ILE A 46 -0.21 -6.29 -1.61
CA ILE A 46 0.05 -4.87 -1.90
C ILE A 46 -1.25 -4.05 -1.91
N ARG A 47 -2.32 -4.57 -2.54
CA ARG A 47 -3.64 -3.91 -2.51
C ARG A 47 -4.15 -3.72 -1.08
N LYS A 48 -4.02 -4.74 -0.22
CA LYS A 48 -4.40 -4.63 1.20
C LYS A 48 -3.54 -3.62 1.95
N THR A 49 -2.23 -3.55 1.67
CA THR A 49 -1.34 -2.56 2.28
C THR A 49 -1.73 -1.14 1.88
N ILE A 50 -2.02 -0.88 0.61
CA ILE A 50 -2.50 0.43 0.13
C ILE A 50 -3.80 0.81 0.83
N ALA A 51 -4.77 -0.10 0.92
CA ALA A 51 -6.04 0.15 1.60
C ALA A 51 -5.83 0.51 3.08
N ARG A 52 -4.96 -0.22 3.80
CA ARG A 52 -4.61 0.07 5.20
C ARG A 52 -3.99 1.45 5.37
N ILE A 53 -3.11 1.87 4.46
CA ILE A 53 -2.50 3.22 4.48
C ILE A 53 -3.59 4.29 4.35
N TYR A 54 -4.53 4.14 3.41
CA TYR A 54 -5.64 5.08 3.26
C TYR A 54 -6.55 5.14 4.50
N THR A 55 -6.88 3.98 5.08
CA THR A 55 -7.69 3.92 6.31
C THR A 55 -7.01 4.64 7.46
N LEU A 56 -5.70 4.43 7.64
CA LEU A 56 -4.93 5.11 8.69
C LEU A 56 -4.83 6.62 8.47
N ALA A 57 -4.59 7.05 7.23
CA ALA A 57 -4.58 8.47 6.88
C ALA A 57 -5.91 9.14 7.23
N LYS A 58 -7.03 8.50 6.87
CA LYS A 58 -8.37 9.01 7.19
C LYS A 58 -8.65 9.02 8.69
N MET A 59 -8.22 7.98 9.41
CA MET A 59 -8.39 7.86 10.85
C MET A 59 -7.59 8.90 11.63
N GLN A 60 -6.41 9.29 11.13
CA GLN A 60 -5.64 10.43 11.65
C GLN A 60 -6.34 11.76 11.41
N GLU A 61 -6.94 11.97 10.23
CA GLU A 61 -7.74 13.19 9.94
C GLU A 61 -8.97 13.30 10.83
N THR A 62 -9.69 12.20 11.08
CA THR A 62 -10.90 12.22 11.92
C THR A 62 -10.60 12.40 13.41
N LYS A 63 -9.40 12.07 13.89
CA LYS A 63 -8.98 12.31 15.28
C LYS A 63 -8.53 13.75 15.54
N SER A 64 -8.24 14.51 14.49
CA SER A 64 -7.88 15.93 14.58
C SER A 64 -9.07 16.88 14.45
N ALA A 65 -10.29 16.35 14.40
CA ALA A 65 -11.55 17.09 14.46
C ALA A 65 -12.26 16.77 15.78
#